data_AF-A0A965Z7W9-F1
#
_entry.id   AF-A0A965Z7W9-F1
#
_cell.length_a   1.000
_cell.length_b   1.000
_cell.length_c   1.000
_cell.angle_alpha   90.00
_cell.angle_beta   90.00
_cell.angle_gamma   90.00
#
_symmetry.space_group_name_H-M   'P 1'
#
loop_
_entity.id
_entity.type
_entity.pdbx_description
1 polymer ?
#
loop_
_entity_poly.entity_id
_entity_poly.type
_entity_poly.pdbx_seq_one_letter_code
_entity_poly.pdbx_strand_id
1 'polypeptide(L)'
;MRRIKNFVFVSIVIVLFSACEKQDSNSQLDLRTTESKMLIFEDQDQFVETLIKLVNMQPEERKQWEESQSFLSIGRKADEFYLSSNFEKFSSQEEILEYANKTDLLQIVEDKGGISIEPIYHQHDYRFVANENGFYQIADNIFLVLEEVIISTDISNKNELSKINSFNYSEFVDSEIIKAQKIFDDNPTYSLKDATYNCGTYHDQRVTSNNDRTYLRISVHSENLVLGTHQWVSYTVRPYKKTFGVWYWCSRSISSNISIAADYLCYYSQNSTPYWERVTQETSCSNYSSSSFSGTLCSHMVSHNFYVTPQGHFGGYDCWADTPSTSPNVVLQANTFLCP
;
A
#
# COMPACT_ATOMS: atom_id res chain seq x y z
N MET A 1 -49.58 6.46 34.93
CA MET A 1 -49.30 7.48 33.89
C MET A 1 -48.08 8.30 34.30
N ARG A 2 -46.89 7.97 33.79
CA ARG A 2 -45.66 8.72 34.05
C ARG A 2 -45.00 8.99 32.70
N ARG A 3 -44.95 10.26 32.31
CA ARG A 3 -44.46 10.75 31.02
C ARG A 3 -42.92 10.69 31.01
N ILE A 4 -42.36 9.92 30.07
CA ILE A 4 -40.94 9.98 29.72
C ILE A 4 -40.77 11.21 28.81
N LYS A 5 -39.97 12.18 29.24
CA LYS A 5 -39.58 13.33 28.42
C LYS A 5 -38.37 12.89 27.58
N ASN A 6 -38.57 12.75 26.27
CA ASN A 6 -37.48 12.62 25.31
C ASN A 6 -36.74 13.96 25.24
N PHE A 7 -35.48 13.97 25.66
CA PHE A 7 -34.57 15.09 25.48
C PHE A 7 -33.73 14.78 24.23
N VAL A 8 -34.04 15.42 23.11
CA VAL A 8 -33.25 15.34 21.88
C VAL A 8 -32.14 16.38 21.99
N PHE A 9 -30.89 15.92 22.08
CA PHE A 9 -29.72 16.77 22.05
C PHE A 9 -29.32 16.99 20.59
N VAL A 10 -29.64 18.16 20.03
CA VAL A 10 -29.19 18.57 18.69
C VAL A 10 -27.86 19.28 18.86
N SER A 11 -26.77 18.60 18.52
CA SER A 11 -25.43 19.22 18.43
C SER A 11 -25.34 20.03 17.13
N ILE A 12 -25.34 21.36 17.27
CA ILE A 12 -25.10 22.29 16.17
C ILE A 12 -23.58 22.29 15.91
N VAL A 13 -23.15 21.70 14.80
CA VAL A 13 -21.79 21.85 14.28
C VAL A 13 -21.73 23.17 13.50
N ILE A 14 -21.08 24.19 14.09
CA ILE A 14 -20.79 25.46 13.42
C ILE A 14 -19.52 25.24 12.59
N VAL A 15 -19.67 25.09 11.28
CA VAL A 15 -18.54 25.14 10.34
C VAL A 15 -18.27 26.60 10.00
N LEU A 16 -17.27 27.20 10.65
CA LEU A 16 -16.74 28.50 10.25
C LEU A 16 -15.81 28.30 9.05
N PHE A 17 -16.32 28.53 7.84
CA PHE A 17 -15.48 28.75 6.67
C PHE A 17 -14.87 30.15 6.77
N SER A 18 -13.65 30.25 7.29
CA SER A 18 -12.81 31.43 7.06
C SER A 18 -12.33 31.39 5.61
N ALA A 19 -12.73 32.41 4.86
CA ALA A 19 -12.26 32.71 3.52
C ALA A 19 -10.72 32.85 3.53
N CYS A 20 -10.05 32.00 2.75
CA CYS A 20 -8.62 32.16 2.49
C CYS A 20 -8.46 33.21 1.38
N GLU A 21 -7.88 34.36 1.72
CA GLU A 21 -7.46 35.36 0.75
C GLU A 21 -6.40 34.76 -0.18
N LYS A 22 -6.59 35.03 -1.48
CA LYS A 22 -5.76 34.56 -2.57
C LYS A 22 -4.42 35.28 -2.53
N GLN A 23 -3.33 34.55 -2.31
CA GLN A 23 -1.98 35.06 -2.50
C GLN A 23 -1.26 34.22 -3.56
N ASP A 24 -1.07 34.81 -4.74
CA ASP A 24 -0.18 34.31 -5.79
C ASP A 24 1.27 34.45 -5.31
N SER A 25 1.98 33.33 -5.18
CA SER A 25 3.45 33.31 -5.17
C SER A 25 3.96 31.91 -5.50
N ASN A 26 4.80 31.82 -6.52
CA ASN A 26 5.65 30.67 -6.86
C ASN A 26 6.11 29.91 -5.60
N SER A 27 5.48 28.78 -5.30
CA SER A 27 5.92 27.88 -4.25
C SER A 27 6.89 26.85 -4.85
N GLN A 28 8.19 27.16 -4.84
CA GLN A 28 9.13 26.08 -4.56
C GLN A 28 8.78 25.59 -3.16
N LEU A 29 8.37 24.32 -3.04
CA LEU A 29 8.07 23.69 -1.76
C LEU A 29 9.28 23.87 -0.82
N ASP A 30 9.14 24.71 0.20
CA ASP A 30 10.08 24.80 1.31
C ASP A 30 9.77 23.64 2.26
N LEU A 31 10.22 22.43 1.88
CA LEU A 31 10.25 21.23 2.73
C LEU A 31 11.24 21.45 3.87
N ARG A 32 10.85 22.24 4.87
CA ARG A 32 11.68 22.49 6.04
C ARG A 32 11.84 21.22 6.89
N THR A 33 13.10 20.90 7.14
CA THR A 33 13.71 19.80 7.91
C THR A 33 13.36 19.80 9.40
N THR A 34 12.07 19.81 9.73
CA THR A 34 11.63 19.39 11.07
C THR A 34 11.44 17.88 10.99
N GLU A 35 12.20 17.09 11.77
CA GLU A 35 12.04 15.63 11.78
C GLU A 35 10.55 15.29 11.93
N SER A 36 9.97 14.62 10.92
CA SER A 36 8.57 14.21 10.99
C SER A 36 8.35 13.36 12.21
N LYS A 37 7.27 13.68 12.95
CA LYS A 37 6.77 12.87 14.06
C LYS A 37 6.62 11.41 13.60
N MET A 38 6.89 10.46 14.49
CA MET A 38 6.65 9.04 14.26
C MET A 38 5.23 8.69 14.71
N LEU A 39 4.51 7.84 13.96
CA LEU A 39 3.25 7.27 14.43
C LEU A 39 3.55 6.21 15.52
N ILE A 40 2.77 6.27 16.60
CA ILE A 40 2.86 5.35 17.74
C ILE A 40 1.48 4.74 17.92
N PHE A 41 1.42 3.42 17.88
CA PHE A 41 0.22 2.62 18.07
C PHE A 41 0.27 1.94 19.43
N GLU A 42 -0.84 1.96 20.17
CA GLU A 42 -0.98 1.30 21.46
C GLU A 42 -0.86 -0.22 21.31
N ASP A 43 -1.49 -0.75 20.29
CA ASP A 43 -1.53 -2.17 19.98
C ASP A 43 -1.62 -2.41 18.47
N GLN A 44 -1.75 -3.70 18.13
CA GLN A 44 -1.76 -4.16 16.74
C GLN A 44 -3.08 -3.93 16.04
N ASP A 45 -4.19 -3.95 16.76
CA ASP A 45 -5.50 -3.71 16.18
C ASP A 45 -5.56 -2.26 15.69
N GLN A 46 -5.10 -1.31 16.52
CA GLN A 46 -5.00 0.09 16.13
C GLN A 46 -4.07 0.30 14.93
N PHE A 47 -2.94 -0.42 14.87
CA PHE A 47 -2.02 -0.38 13.74
C PHE A 47 -2.69 -0.85 12.45
N VAL A 48 -3.31 -2.03 12.46
CA VAL A 48 -3.96 -2.63 11.27
C VAL A 48 -5.11 -1.75 10.78
N GLU A 49 -5.98 -1.29 11.70
CA GLU A 49 -7.08 -0.38 11.36
C GLU A 49 -6.55 0.90 10.71
N THR A 50 -5.46 1.47 11.23
CA THR A 50 -4.86 2.68 10.68
C THR A 50 -4.22 2.41 9.31
N LEU A 51 -3.47 1.33 9.15
CA LEU A 51 -2.85 0.97 7.88
C LEU A 51 -3.90 0.79 6.78
N ILE A 52 -4.94 -0.02 7.04
CA ILE A 52 -6.05 -0.23 6.10
C ILE A 52 -6.74 1.09 5.76
N LYS A 53 -6.97 1.94 6.77
CA LYS A 53 -7.55 3.26 6.55
C LYS A 53 -6.69 4.10 5.60
N LEU A 54 -5.38 4.19 5.83
CA LEU A 54 -4.47 5.01 5.02
C LEU A 54 -4.32 4.50 3.59
N VAL A 55 -4.30 3.18 3.40
CA VAL A 55 -4.24 2.54 2.07
C VAL A 55 -5.50 2.87 1.26
N ASN A 56 -6.65 2.94 1.92
CA ASN A 56 -7.93 3.25 1.28
C ASN A 56 -8.16 4.75 1.04
N MET A 57 -7.46 5.63 1.76
CA MET A 57 -7.54 7.07 1.52
C MET A 57 -7.01 7.44 0.14
N GLN A 58 -7.70 8.36 -0.53
CA GLN A 58 -7.16 9.01 -1.72
C GLN A 58 -6.00 9.95 -1.36
N PRO A 59 -5.10 10.30 -2.29
CA PRO A 59 -3.91 11.09 -1.98
C PRO A 59 -4.18 12.39 -1.21
N GLU A 60 -5.21 13.14 -1.61
CA GLU A 60 -5.58 14.40 -0.94
C GLU A 60 -6.20 14.18 0.45
N GLU A 61 -7.02 13.15 0.61
CA GLU A 61 -7.58 12.77 1.92
C GLU A 61 -6.47 12.33 2.88
N ARG A 62 -5.53 11.52 2.38
CA ARG A 62 -4.37 11.07 3.15
C ARG A 62 -3.52 12.25 3.58
N LYS A 63 -3.22 13.18 2.68
CA LYS A 63 -2.49 14.40 2.99
C LYS A 63 -3.14 15.17 4.14
N GLN A 64 -4.44 15.44 4.06
CA GLN A 64 -5.19 16.15 5.10
C GLN A 64 -5.16 15.40 6.45
N TRP A 65 -5.27 14.07 6.41
CA TRP A 65 -5.14 13.25 7.61
C TRP A 65 -3.74 13.36 8.22
N GLU A 66 -2.69 13.19 7.42
CA GLU A 66 -1.29 13.27 7.90
C GLU A 66 -0.98 14.65 8.50
N GLU A 67 -1.41 15.73 7.83
CA GLU A 67 -1.28 17.11 8.33
C GLU A 67 -1.99 17.29 9.68
N SER A 68 -3.20 16.73 9.84
CA SER A 68 -3.93 16.75 11.12
C SER A 68 -3.21 16.04 12.26
N GLN A 69 -2.34 15.07 11.94
CA GLN A 69 -1.52 14.33 12.90
C GLN A 69 -0.14 14.96 13.12
N SER A 70 0.18 16.05 12.40
CA SER A 70 1.54 16.61 12.32
C SER A 70 2.58 15.55 11.91
N PHE A 71 2.20 14.77 10.90
CA PHE A 71 2.93 13.61 10.39
C PHE A 71 3.17 13.79 8.88
N LEU A 72 4.28 13.25 8.38
CA LEU A 72 4.57 13.11 6.97
C LEU A 72 5.11 11.70 6.73
N SER A 73 4.35 10.90 5.99
CA SER A 73 4.79 9.56 5.62
C SER A 73 5.85 9.60 4.53
N ILE A 74 6.75 8.62 4.51
CA ILE A 74 7.72 8.46 3.41
C ILE A 74 7.00 8.23 2.08
N GLY A 75 5.84 7.57 2.12
CA GLY A 75 4.95 7.35 0.99
C GLY A 75 4.47 8.65 0.37
N ARG A 76 3.86 9.54 1.19
CA ARG A 76 3.40 10.85 0.71
C ARG A 76 4.55 11.69 0.18
N LYS A 77 5.68 11.73 0.91
CA LYS A 77 6.87 12.49 0.49
C LYS A 77 7.35 12.08 -0.89
N ALA A 78 7.52 10.78 -1.11
CA ALA A 78 7.98 10.25 -2.38
C ALA A 78 6.95 10.40 -3.51
N ASP A 79 5.65 10.25 -3.21
CA ASP A 79 4.58 10.44 -4.19
C ASP A 79 4.45 11.91 -4.63
N GLU A 80 4.50 12.86 -3.69
CA GLU A 80 4.48 14.29 -4.00
C GLU A 80 5.72 14.72 -4.80
N PHE A 81 6.91 14.22 -4.41
CA PHE A 81 8.15 14.46 -5.17
C PHE A 81 7.99 13.96 -6.61
N TYR A 82 7.55 12.71 -6.77
CA TYR A 82 7.33 12.13 -8.09
C TYR A 82 6.36 12.96 -8.93
N LEU A 83 5.17 13.26 -8.40
CA LEU A 83 4.12 13.94 -9.16
C LEU A 83 4.52 15.38 -9.53
N SER A 84 5.47 15.97 -8.80
CA SER A 84 6.10 17.24 -9.16
C SER A 84 7.14 17.13 -10.28
N SER A 85 7.70 15.94 -10.52
CA SER A 85 8.67 15.67 -11.58
C SER A 85 8.00 15.73 -12.96
N ASN A 86 8.51 16.59 -13.85
CA ASN A 86 8.01 16.68 -15.22
C ASN A 86 8.88 15.85 -16.17
N PHE A 87 8.58 14.56 -16.27
CA PHE A 87 9.34 13.61 -17.08
C PHE A 87 9.31 13.91 -18.59
N GLU A 88 8.38 14.74 -19.06
CA GLU A 88 8.26 15.14 -20.47
C GLU A 88 9.25 16.23 -20.89
N LYS A 89 9.90 16.88 -19.91
CA LYS A 89 10.87 17.97 -20.17
C LYS A 89 12.31 17.51 -20.33
N PHE A 90 12.61 16.26 -19.97
CA PHE A 90 13.94 15.69 -20.21
C PHE A 90 14.18 15.53 -21.72
N SER A 91 15.44 15.40 -22.12
CA SER A 91 15.85 15.32 -23.53
C SER A 91 16.30 13.92 -23.94
N SER A 92 16.53 13.01 -22.99
CA SER A 92 16.91 11.63 -23.27
C SER A 92 16.56 10.66 -22.13
N GLN A 93 16.74 9.37 -22.39
CA GLN A 93 16.60 8.31 -21.39
C GLN A 93 17.62 8.49 -20.26
N GLU A 94 18.89 8.77 -20.61
CA GLU A 94 19.99 8.91 -19.67
C GLU A 94 19.73 10.04 -18.67
N GLU A 95 19.17 11.17 -19.14
CA GLU A 95 18.83 12.30 -18.26
C GLU A 95 17.74 11.92 -17.24
N ILE A 96 16.75 11.11 -17.63
CA ILE A 96 15.71 10.59 -16.73
C ILE A 96 16.33 9.67 -15.67
N LEU A 97 17.20 8.74 -16.08
CA LEU A 97 17.84 7.80 -15.15
C LEU A 97 18.82 8.51 -14.21
N GLU A 98 19.57 9.50 -14.70
CA GLU A 98 20.44 10.33 -13.86
C GLU A 98 19.63 11.16 -12.86
N TYR A 99 18.49 11.72 -13.27
CA TYR A 99 17.58 12.41 -12.37
C TYR A 99 17.06 11.50 -11.26
N ALA A 100 16.59 10.30 -11.60
CA ALA A 100 16.12 9.33 -10.62
C ALA A 100 17.22 8.92 -9.62
N ASN A 101 18.46 8.72 -10.08
CA ASN A 101 19.59 8.36 -9.22
C ASN A 101 20.10 9.49 -8.31
N LYS A 102 19.68 10.75 -8.52
CA LYS A 102 20.09 11.90 -7.69
C LYS A 102 19.28 12.06 -6.41
N THR A 103 18.25 11.25 -6.20
CA THR A 103 17.35 11.30 -5.05
C THR A 103 17.16 9.91 -4.46
N ASP A 104 16.89 9.87 -3.16
CA ASP A 104 16.47 8.70 -2.41
C ASP A 104 14.95 8.48 -2.43
N LEU A 105 14.18 9.32 -3.13
CA LEU A 105 12.72 9.25 -3.18
C LEU A 105 12.17 8.50 -4.40
N LEU A 106 13.03 8.21 -5.38
CA LEU A 106 12.69 7.48 -6.60
C LEU A 106 13.51 6.20 -6.70
N GLN A 107 12.98 5.24 -7.43
CA GLN A 107 13.67 4.02 -7.80
C GLN A 107 13.46 3.70 -9.28
N ILE A 108 14.48 3.08 -9.88
CA ILE A 108 14.44 2.56 -11.24
C ILE A 108 14.03 1.09 -11.13
N VAL A 109 12.89 0.75 -11.73
CA VAL A 109 12.36 -0.62 -11.78
C VAL A 109 12.51 -1.12 -13.21
N GLU A 110 13.14 -2.28 -13.38
CA GLU A 110 13.28 -2.93 -14.68
C GLU A 110 12.58 -4.29 -14.65
N ASP A 111 11.63 -4.49 -15.56
CA ASP A 111 10.94 -5.76 -15.72
C ASP A 111 10.69 -6.10 -17.20
N LYS A 112 9.93 -7.17 -17.47
CA LYS A 112 9.59 -7.60 -18.84
C LYS A 112 8.89 -6.51 -19.67
N GLY A 113 8.27 -5.54 -19.01
CA GLY A 113 7.60 -4.38 -19.60
C GLY A 113 8.51 -3.18 -19.86
N GLY A 114 9.79 -3.27 -19.53
CA GLY A 114 10.80 -2.23 -19.73
C GLY A 114 11.14 -1.48 -18.45
N ILE A 115 11.82 -0.33 -18.60
CA ILE A 115 12.26 0.50 -17.48
C ILE A 115 11.12 1.43 -17.06
N SER A 116 10.85 1.48 -15.76
CA SER A 116 9.94 2.46 -15.13
C SER A 116 10.63 3.22 -14.00
N ILE A 117 10.23 4.47 -13.81
CA ILE A 117 10.51 5.21 -12.58
C ILE A 117 9.31 5.06 -11.65
N GLU A 118 9.57 4.69 -10.40
CA GLU A 118 8.57 4.55 -9.35
C GLU A 118 9.03 5.31 -8.09
N PRO A 119 8.12 5.76 -7.22
CA PRO A 119 8.49 6.17 -5.88
C PRO A 119 9.16 5.02 -5.09
N ILE A 120 10.02 5.33 -4.13
CA ILE A 120 10.54 4.31 -3.21
C ILE A 120 9.40 3.61 -2.45
N TYR A 121 9.59 2.32 -2.19
CA TYR A 121 8.63 1.45 -1.49
C TYR A 121 7.25 1.36 -2.16
N HIS A 122 7.11 1.69 -3.46
CA HIS A 122 5.82 1.75 -4.17
C HIS A 122 4.99 0.46 -4.10
N GLN A 123 5.62 -0.66 -3.78
CA GLN A 123 4.96 -1.96 -3.70
C GLN A 123 4.34 -2.26 -2.33
N HIS A 124 4.64 -1.45 -1.30
CA HIS A 124 4.30 -1.74 0.08
C HIS A 124 3.51 -0.63 0.77
N ASP A 125 2.40 -1.03 1.38
CA ASP A 125 1.46 -0.16 2.06
C ASP A 125 2.06 0.51 3.31
N TYR A 126 3.09 -0.10 3.92
CA TYR A 126 3.77 0.39 5.12
C TYR A 126 4.42 1.76 4.93
N ARG A 127 4.69 2.17 3.68
CA ARG A 127 5.19 3.51 3.36
C ARG A 127 4.28 4.63 3.84
N PHE A 128 2.99 4.37 4.10
CA PHE A 128 2.04 5.37 4.59
C PHE A 128 1.98 5.48 6.12
N VAL A 129 2.49 4.50 6.86
CA VAL A 129 2.58 4.56 8.34
C VAL A 129 3.98 4.92 8.83
N ALA A 130 5.00 4.65 8.03
CA ALA A 130 6.38 5.02 8.31
C ALA A 130 6.61 6.52 8.07
N ASN A 131 7.27 7.20 9.01
CA ASN A 131 7.70 8.58 8.82
C ASN A 131 8.82 8.68 7.76
N GLU A 132 9.32 9.89 7.51
CA GLU A 132 10.39 10.14 6.52
C GLU A 132 11.68 9.34 6.75
N ASN A 133 11.93 8.88 7.97
CA ASN A 133 13.10 8.07 8.32
C ASN A 133 12.79 6.56 8.26
N GLY A 134 11.60 6.18 7.79
CA GLY A 134 11.16 4.79 7.68
C GLY A 134 10.61 4.19 8.98
N PHE A 135 10.37 4.99 10.03
CA PHE A 135 10.00 4.46 11.35
C PHE A 135 8.51 4.57 11.70
N TYR A 136 8.02 3.58 12.43
CA TYR A 136 6.78 3.61 13.22
C TYR A 136 6.94 2.75 14.49
N GLN A 137 6.01 2.85 15.45
CA GLN A 137 6.08 2.10 16.71
C GLN A 137 4.74 1.43 17.03
N ILE A 138 4.77 0.19 17.50
CA ILE A 138 3.61 -0.53 18.05
C ILE A 138 3.97 -1.02 19.45
N ALA A 139 3.23 -0.59 20.46
CA ALA A 139 3.55 -0.80 21.87
C ALA A 139 5.02 -0.43 22.15
N ASP A 140 5.80 -1.34 22.73
CA ASP A 140 7.22 -1.12 23.03
C ASP A 140 8.16 -1.49 21.88
N ASN A 141 7.65 -1.85 20.70
CA ASN A 141 8.47 -2.23 19.55
C ASN A 141 8.51 -1.09 18.52
N ILE A 142 9.72 -0.79 18.04
CA ILE A 142 9.96 0.13 16.93
C ILE A 142 10.27 -0.65 15.66
N PHE A 143 9.75 -0.16 14.55
CA PHE A 143 9.84 -0.80 13.23
C PHE A 143 10.50 0.16 12.25
N LEU A 144 11.37 -0.36 11.38
CA LEU A 144 12.02 0.31 10.28
C LEU A 144 11.59 -0.37 8.97
N VAL A 145 11.01 0.41 8.06
CA VAL A 145 10.59 -0.03 6.72
C VAL A 145 11.73 0.23 5.74
N LEU A 146 12.19 -0.83 5.08
CA LEU A 146 13.10 -0.79 3.94
C LEU A 146 12.42 -1.40 2.71
N GLU A 147 13.08 -1.37 1.54
CA GLU A 147 12.47 -1.80 0.27
C GLU A 147 12.04 -3.26 0.29
N GLU A 148 12.83 -4.15 0.90
CA GLU A 148 12.59 -5.60 0.87
C GLU A 148 12.19 -6.18 2.23
N VAL A 149 12.33 -5.40 3.31
CA VAL A 149 12.31 -5.91 4.68
C VAL A 149 11.73 -4.89 5.65
N ILE A 150 10.98 -5.38 6.62
CA ILE A 150 10.61 -4.65 7.83
C ILE A 150 11.46 -5.20 8.97
N ILE A 151 12.14 -4.29 9.67
CA ILE A 151 13.03 -4.64 10.77
C ILE A 151 12.42 -4.11 12.06
N SER A 152 12.37 -4.93 13.10
CA SER A 152 11.79 -4.57 14.39
C SER A 152 12.71 -4.90 15.55
N THR A 153 12.60 -4.11 16.62
CA THR A 153 13.25 -4.34 17.91
C THR A 153 12.49 -3.58 19.00
N ASP A 154 12.87 -3.81 20.26
CA ASP A 154 12.40 -3.01 21.39
C ASP A 154 12.84 -1.54 21.23
N ILE A 155 11.98 -0.58 21.61
CA ILE A 155 12.22 0.86 21.48
C ILE A 155 13.51 1.32 22.19
N SER A 156 13.94 0.62 23.24
CA SER A 156 15.22 0.86 23.90
C SER A 156 16.44 0.68 22.99
N ASN A 157 16.30 -0.09 21.90
CA ASN A 157 17.34 -0.34 20.90
C ASN A 157 17.21 0.52 19.64
N LYS A 158 16.39 1.58 19.64
CA LYS A 158 16.18 2.49 18.49
C LYS A 158 17.50 2.97 17.86
N ASN A 159 18.51 3.25 18.67
CA ASN A 159 19.81 3.74 18.17
C ASN A 159 20.53 2.68 17.32
N GLU A 160 20.41 1.40 17.64
CA GLU A 160 20.96 0.32 16.80
C GLU A 160 20.16 0.18 15.52
N LEU A 161 18.84 0.23 15.59
CA LEU A 161 17.96 0.16 14.43
C LEU A 161 18.26 1.28 13.41
N SER A 162 18.60 2.48 13.87
CA SER A 162 18.95 3.63 13.01
C SER A 162 20.24 3.49 12.21
N LYS A 163 21.08 2.49 12.53
CA LYS A 163 22.31 2.18 11.77
C LYS A 163 22.05 1.24 10.59
N ILE A 164 20.83 0.70 10.50
CA ILE A 164 20.46 -0.29 9.50
C ILE A 164 19.86 0.40 8.27
N ASN A 165 20.20 -0.11 7.09
CA ASN A 165 19.71 0.35 5.80
C ASN A 165 19.62 -0.82 4.82
N SER A 166 19.15 -0.56 3.60
CA SER A 166 18.93 -1.58 2.57
C SER A 166 20.21 -2.34 2.15
N PHE A 167 21.40 -1.84 2.46
CA PHE A 167 22.68 -2.47 2.08
C PHE A 167 23.28 -3.35 3.16
N ASN A 168 22.95 -3.13 4.44
CA ASN A 168 23.56 -3.85 5.56
C ASN A 168 22.56 -4.65 6.40
N TYR A 169 21.26 -4.60 6.11
CA TYR A 169 20.25 -5.26 6.95
C TYR A 169 20.49 -6.74 7.15
N SER A 170 21.05 -7.43 6.15
CA SER A 170 21.37 -8.86 6.20
C SER A 170 22.34 -9.22 7.35
N GLU A 171 23.16 -8.27 7.80
CA GLU A 171 24.08 -8.46 8.93
C GLU A 171 23.35 -8.55 10.28
N PHE A 172 22.09 -8.13 10.34
CA PHE A 172 21.29 -8.02 11.57
C PHE A 172 20.15 -9.04 11.66
N VAL A 173 19.84 -9.75 10.57
CA VAL A 173 18.71 -10.69 10.44
C VAL A 173 18.79 -11.86 11.45
N ASP A 174 19.99 -12.25 11.86
CA ASP A 174 20.23 -13.39 12.76
C ASP A 174 20.51 -12.98 14.22
N SER A 175 20.31 -11.71 14.60
CA SER A 175 20.56 -11.27 15.98
C SER A 175 19.40 -11.61 16.92
N GLU A 176 19.68 -11.84 18.21
CA GLU A 176 18.63 -12.08 19.22
C GLU A 176 17.75 -10.83 19.48
N ILE A 177 18.24 -9.65 19.10
CA ILE A 177 17.67 -8.34 19.46
C ILE A 177 16.85 -7.74 18.32
N ILE A 178 17.24 -8.02 17.07
CA ILE A 178 16.64 -7.45 15.87
C ILE A 178 15.97 -8.56 15.08
N LYS A 179 14.69 -8.38 14.77
CA LYS A 179 13.90 -9.30 13.95
C LYS A 179 13.69 -8.66 12.59
N ALA A 180 14.01 -9.41 11.54
CA ALA A 180 13.76 -8.99 10.17
C ALA A 180 12.67 -9.86 9.54
N GLN A 181 11.70 -9.22 8.91
CA GLN A 181 10.64 -9.87 8.16
C GLN A 181 10.73 -9.41 6.70
N LYS A 182 10.99 -10.36 5.80
CA LYS A 182 10.91 -10.09 4.36
C LYS A 182 9.48 -9.76 3.99
N ILE A 183 9.30 -8.74 3.16
CA ILE A 183 7.96 -8.28 2.78
C ILE A 183 7.41 -9.14 1.63
N PHE A 184 8.29 -9.70 0.79
CA PHE A 184 7.93 -10.69 -0.23
C PHE A 184 8.58 -12.03 0.08
N ASP A 185 7.76 -13.09 0.08
CA ASP A 185 8.24 -14.46 0.07
C ASP A 185 8.20 -14.97 -1.37
N ASP A 186 9.37 -15.13 -1.99
CA ASP A 186 9.51 -15.53 -3.39
C ASP A 186 9.04 -16.97 -3.67
N ASN A 187 8.68 -17.74 -2.63
CA ASN A 187 8.18 -19.11 -2.78
C ASN A 187 7.22 -19.51 -1.65
N PRO A 188 5.92 -19.15 -1.69
CA PRO A 188 4.93 -19.90 -0.94
C PRO A 188 4.70 -21.22 -1.68
N THR A 189 5.65 -22.17 -1.62
CA THR A 189 5.44 -23.56 -2.05
C THR A 189 4.58 -24.29 -1.02
N TYR A 190 3.42 -23.73 -0.69
CA TYR A 190 2.42 -24.42 0.09
C TYR A 190 1.54 -25.20 -0.88
N SER A 191 1.61 -26.53 -0.75
CA SER A 191 0.62 -27.43 -1.32
C SER A 191 -0.70 -27.25 -0.55
N LEU A 192 -1.41 -26.17 -0.86
CA LEU A 192 -2.75 -25.94 -0.33
C LEU A 192 -3.67 -27.03 -0.88
N LYS A 193 -4.56 -27.55 -0.03
CA LYS A 193 -5.52 -28.62 -0.35
C LYS A 193 -6.35 -28.30 -1.60
N ASP A 194 -6.50 -27.03 -1.93
CA ASP A 194 -7.30 -26.51 -3.03
C ASP A 194 -6.47 -26.14 -4.27
N ALA A 195 -5.51 -26.99 -4.66
CA ALA A 195 -4.68 -26.76 -5.87
C ALA A 195 -5.50 -26.50 -7.15
N THR A 196 -6.77 -26.92 -7.20
CA THR A 196 -7.69 -26.65 -8.31
C THR A 196 -8.25 -25.22 -8.32
N TYR A 197 -8.40 -24.59 -7.14
CA TYR A 197 -8.97 -23.25 -7.00
C TYR A 197 -7.97 -22.19 -6.55
N ASN A 198 -6.76 -22.60 -6.18
CA ASN A 198 -5.68 -21.70 -5.83
C ASN A 198 -5.19 -20.92 -7.05
N CYS A 199 -5.67 -19.68 -7.15
CA CYS A 199 -5.28 -18.71 -8.14
C CYS A 199 -4.15 -17.81 -7.59
N GLY A 200 -3.23 -18.33 -6.78
CA GLY A 200 -2.04 -17.60 -6.28
C GLY A 200 -2.34 -16.46 -5.30
N THR A 201 -1.31 -15.71 -4.92
CA THR A 201 -1.38 -14.58 -3.97
C THR A 201 -1.09 -13.23 -4.61
N TYR A 202 -0.65 -13.22 -5.87
CA TYR A 202 -0.24 -12.02 -6.57
C TYR A 202 -0.53 -12.19 -8.05
N HIS A 203 -1.20 -11.19 -8.64
CA HIS A 203 -1.34 -11.07 -10.08
C HIS A 203 -1.19 -9.64 -10.51
N ASP A 204 -0.49 -9.45 -11.60
CA ASP A 204 -0.54 -8.21 -12.34
C ASP A 204 -0.71 -8.45 -13.84
N GLN A 205 -1.20 -7.43 -14.52
CA GLN A 205 -1.28 -7.39 -15.96
C GLN A 205 -1.10 -5.96 -16.45
N ARG A 206 -0.56 -5.84 -17.65
CA ARG A 206 -0.36 -4.56 -18.33
C ARG A 206 -0.89 -4.67 -19.76
N VAL A 207 -1.57 -3.62 -20.21
CA VAL A 207 -1.84 -3.42 -21.64
C VAL A 207 -1.21 -2.12 -22.06
N THR A 208 -0.45 -2.18 -23.14
CA THR A 208 0.31 -1.05 -23.69
C THR A 208 -0.21 -0.74 -25.09
N SER A 209 -0.43 0.54 -25.36
CA SER A 209 -0.81 1.09 -26.66
C SER A 209 0.09 2.30 -26.92
N ASN A 210 1.06 2.15 -27.82
CA ASN A 210 2.09 3.16 -28.09
C ASN A 210 2.83 3.61 -26.80
N ASN A 211 2.64 4.87 -26.43
CA ASN A 211 3.25 5.50 -25.26
C ASN A 211 2.32 5.50 -24.04
N ASP A 212 1.21 4.78 -24.10
CA ASP A 212 0.22 4.69 -23.03
C ASP A 212 0.16 3.26 -22.51
N ARG A 213 0.02 3.12 -21.19
CA ARG A 213 -0.10 1.82 -20.54
C ARG A 213 -1.07 1.89 -19.38
N THR A 214 -1.88 0.85 -19.23
CA THR A 214 -2.69 0.62 -18.05
C THR A 214 -2.09 -0.57 -17.31
N TYR A 215 -1.91 -0.42 -16.01
CA TYR A 215 -1.46 -1.46 -15.09
C TYR A 215 -2.60 -1.80 -14.15
N LEU A 216 -2.80 -3.10 -13.91
CA LEU A 216 -3.71 -3.63 -12.92
C LEU A 216 -2.97 -4.67 -12.09
N ARG A 217 -3.10 -4.57 -10.76
CA ARG A 217 -2.55 -5.51 -9.79
C ARG A 217 -3.60 -5.89 -8.76
N ILE A 218 -3.61 -7.15 -8.35
CA ILE A 218 -4.24 -7.64 -7.14
C ILE A 218 -3.21 -8.44 -6.33
N SER A 219 -3.22 -8.29 -5.01
CA SER A 219 -2.30 -9.06 -4.15
C SER A 219 -2.90 -9.34 -2.78
N VAL A 220 -2.63 -10.54 -2.27
CA VAL A 220 -2.81 -10.95 -0.88
C VAL A 220 -1.53 -10.59 -0.13
N HIS A 221 -1.68 -9.80 0.92
CA HIS A 221 -0.62 -9.46 1.86
C HIS A 221 -0.83 -10.23 3.15
N SER A 222 0.27 -10.51 3.84
CA SER A 222 0.25 -11.20 5.12
C SER A 222 1.24 -10.56 6.06
N GLU A 223 0.80 -10.33 7.28
CA GLU A 223 1.64 -9.80 8.33
C GLU A 223 1.59 -10.67 9.57
N ASN A 224 2.77 -11.03 10.07
CA ASN A 224 2.91 -11.72 11.34
C ASN A 224 2.99 -10.69 12.47
N LEU A 225 1.88 -10.50 13.15
CA LEU A 225 1.75 -9.63 14.32
C LEU A 225 1.90 -10.47 15.59
N VAL A 226 2.27 -9.85 16.72
CA VAL A 226 2.42 -10.52 18.04
C VAL A 226 1.15 -11.28 18.44
N LEU A 227 -0.03 -10.75 18.12
CA LEU A 227 -1.34 -11.34 18.37
C LEU A 227 -1.79 -12.30 17.26
N GLY A 228 -0.92 -12.64 16.31
CA GLY A 228 -1.18 -13.62 15.25
C GLY A 228 -1.00 -13.05 13.86
N THR A 229 -1.49 -13.76 12.84
CA THR A 229 -1.25 -13.41 11.45
C THR A 229 -2.48 -12.70 10.89
N HIS A 230 -2.30 -11.50 10.35
CA HIS A 230 -3.33 -10.73 9.67
C HIS A 230 -3.09 -10.72 8.16
N GLN A 231 -4.13 -10.90 7.35
CA GLN A 231 -4.03 -10.92 5.90
C GLN A 231 -5.03 -9.97 5.27
N TRP A 232 -4.69 -9.37 4.14
CA TRP A 232 -5.60 -8.50 3.40
C TRP A 232 -5.37 -8.58 1.90
N VAL A 233 -6.40 -8.29 1.13
CA VAL A 233 -6.31 -8.16 -0.33
C VAL A 233 -6.26 -6.70 -0.70
N SER A 234 -5.26 -6.33 -1.50
CA SER A 234 -5.16 -5.01 -2.11
C SER A 234 -5.32 -5.08 -3.62
N TYR A 235 -5.69 -3.95 -4.22
CA TYR A 235 -5.66 -3.74 -5.67
C TYR A 235 -5.05 -2.39 -6.02
N THR A 236 -4.49 -2.31 -7.22
CA THR A 236 -3.97 -1.06 -7.79
C THR A 236 -4.26 -1.03 -9.29
N VAL A 237 -4.87 0.05 -9.74
CA VAL A 237 -5.04 0.41 -11.15
C VAL A 237 -4.30 1.71 -11.41
N ARG A 238 -3.45 1.74 -12.44
CA ARG A 238 -2.56 2.88 -12.66
C ARG A 238 -2.32 3.16 -14.16
N PRO A 239 -2.51 4.41 -14.61
CA PRO A 239 -2.10 4.85 -15.93
C PRO A 239 -0.60 5.18 -15.97
N TYR A 240 0.04 4.83 -17.07
CA TYR A 240 1.44 5.12 -17.35
C TYR A 240 1.60 5.80 -18.71
N LYS A 241 2.63 6.63 -18.81
CA LYS A 241 3.09 7.25 -20.05
C LYS A 241 4.56 6.89 -20.31
N LYS A 242 4.93 6.78 -21.58
CA LYS A 242 6.30 6.53 -22.03
C LYS A 242 6.95 7.80 -22.57
N THR A 243 8.15 8.13 -22.08
CA THR A 243 9.03 9.18 -22.63
C THR A 243 10.44 8.62 -22.73
N PHE A 244 11.07 8.74 -23.91
CA PHE A 244 12.41 8.21 -24.20
C PHE A 244 12.64 6.78 -23.70
N GLY A 245 11.69 5.87 -23.93
CA GLY A 245 11.85 4.47 -23.52
C GLY A 245 11.48 4.17 -22.06
N VAL A 246 11.29 5.18 -21.22
CA VAL A 246 11.00 5.04 -19.77
C VAL A 246 9.53 5.25 -19.47
N TRP A 247 8.96 4.38 -18.65
CA TRP A 247 7.59 4.48 -18.15
C TRP A 247 7.53 5.27 -16.84
N TYR A 248 6.50 6.09 -16.69
CA TYR A 248 6.17 6.77 -15.44
C TYR A 248 4.66 6.84 -15.27
N TRP A 249 4.16 6.73 -14.04
CA TRP A 249 2.73 6.87 -13.78
C TRP A 249 2.28 8.31 -14.11
N CYS A 250 1.01 8.47 -14.45
CA CYS A 250 0.47 9.79 -14.80
C CYS A 250 -1.00 9.88 -14.40
N SER A 251 -1.51 11.10 -14.26
CA SER A 251 -2.92 11.32 -13.96
C SER A 251 -3.76 11.24 -15.24
N ARG A 252 -4.77 10.36 -15.24
CA ARG A 252 -5.77 10.22 -16.32
C ARG A 252 -7.11 9.81 -15.75
N SER A 253 -8.13 9.79 -16.59
CA SER A 253 -9.37 9.07 -16.27
C SER A 253 -9.09 7.57 -16.17
N ILE A 254 -9.61 6.94 -15.13
CA ILE A 254 -9.53 5.50 -14.87
C ILE A 254 -10.96 4.96 -14.81
N SER A 255 -11.20 3.83 -15.45
CA SER A 255 -12.41 3.03 -15.22
C SER A 255 -11.98 1.60 -14.91
N SER A 256 -12.64 0.96 -13.95
CA SER A 256 -12.29 -0.40 -13.54
C SER A 256 -13.44 -1.11 -12.84
N ASN A 257 -13.40 -2.44 -12.88
CA ASN A 257 -14.11 -3.32 -11.96
C ASN A 257 -13.10 -4.32 -11.40
N ILE A 258 -13.05 -4.44 -10.07
CA ILE A 258 -12.18 -5.37 -9.37
C ILE A 258 -13.09 -6.30 -8.57
N SER A 259 -13.21 -7.56 -8.99
CA SER A 259 -14.00 -8.58 -8.33
C SER A 259 -13.13 -9.78 -7.98
N ILE A 260 -13.10 -10.16 -6.71
CA ILE A 260 -12.25 -11.24 -6.20
C ILE A 260 -12.99 -12.16 -5.24
N ALA A 261 -12.51 -13.40 -5.14
CA ALA A 261 -12.72 -14.30 -4.01
C ALA A 261 -11.35 -14.59 -3.37
N ALA A 262 -11.22 -14.36 -2.07
CA ALA A 262 -10.03 -14.67 -1.28
C ALA A 262 -10.34 -15.78 -0.28
N ASP A 263 -9.52 -16.82 -0.27
CA ASP A 263 -9.58 -17.93 0.66
C ASP A 263 -8.50 -17.75 1.71
N TYR A 264 -8.88 -17.81 2.99
CA TYR A 264 -8.00 -17.68 4.14
C TYR A 264 -8.03 -18.97 4.95
N LEU A 265 -6.85 -19.51 5.31
CA LEU A 265 -6.79 -20.62 6.27
C LEU A 265 -6.76 -20.06 7.69
N CYS A 266 -7.88 -20.15 8.37
CA CYS A 266 -8.07 -19.57 9.70
C CYS A 266 -7.86 -20.60 10.82
N TYR A 267 -7.32 -20.11 11.94
CA TYR A 267 -7.11 -20.86 13.16
C TYR A 267 -7.62 -20.08 14.37
N TYR A 268 -8.47 -20.70 15.20
CA TYR A 268 -8.95 -20.08 16.44
C TYR A 268 -7.93 -20.19 17.60
N SER A 269 -7.09 -21.22 17.60
CA SER A 269 -6.04 -21.44 18.59
C SER A 269 -4.97 -22.39 18.03
N GLN A 270 -3.79 -22.46 18.68
CA GLN A 270 -2.69 -23.34 18.26
C GLN A 270 -3.10 -24.82 18.12
N ASN A 271 -4.11 -25.25 18.87
CA ASN A 271 -4.59 -26.65 18.88
C ASN A 271 -5.89 -26.85 18.09
N SER A 272 -6.43 -25.80 17.46
CA SER A 272 -7.65 -25.92 16.66
C SER A 272 -7.37 -26.55 15.30
N THR A 273 -8.33 -27.35 14.81
CA THR A 273 -8.32 -27.78 13.40
C THR A 273 -8.52 -26.55 12.52
N PRO A 274 -7.62 -26.28 11.56
CA PRO A 274 -7.78 -25.13 10.69
C PRO A 274 -9.02 -25.29 9.80
N TYR A 275 -9.62 -24.16 9.43
CA TYR A 275 -10.75 -24.11 8.51
C TYR A 275 -10.52 -23.03 7.45
N TRP A 276 -11.06 -23.25 6.26
CA TRP A 276 -10.99 -22.25 5.19
C TRP A 276 -12.17 -21.30 5.30
N GLU A 277 -11.90 -20.01 5.24
CA GLU A 277 -12.90 -18.96 5.11
C GLU A 277 -12.73 -18.25 3.77
N ARG A 278 -13.83 -18.14 3.02
CA ARG A 278 -13.87 -17.41 1.75
C ARG A 278 -14.52 -16.06 1.94
N VAL A 279 -13.89 -15.02 1.41
CA VAL A 279 -14.42 -13.66 1.35
C VAL A 279 -14.47 -13.20 -0.10
N THR A 280 -15.65 -12.80 -0.57
CA THR A 280 -15.85 -12.23 -1.90
C THR A 280 -16.04 -10.72 -1.80
N GLN A 281 -15.35 -9.95 -2.65
CA GLN A 281 -15.47 -8.50 -2.65
C GLN A 281 -15.41 -7.92 -4.06
N GLU A 282 -16.10 -6.80 -4.25
CA GLU A 282 -16.11 -6.04 -5.50
C GLU A 282 -15.95 -4.54 -5.24
N THR A 283 -15.21 -3.86 -6.11
CA THR A 283 -15.22 -2.39 -6.20
C THR A 283 -15.10 -1.95 -7.65
N SER A 284 -15.64 -0.77 -7.96
CA SER A 284 -15.54 -0.22 -9.31
C SER A 284 -15.43 1.29 -9.28
N CYS A 285 -14.86 1.84 -10.35
CA CYS A 285 -14.87 3.26 -10.63
C CYS A 285 -15.15 3.51 -12.11
N SER A 286 -15.69 4.68 -12.42
CA SER A 286 -15.96 5.10 -13.80
C SER A 286 -15.46 6.52 -14.01
N ASN A 287 -14.62 6.72 -15.02
CA ASN A 287 -14.03 8.01 -15.39
C ASN A 287 -13.38 8.77 -14.22
N TYR A 288 -12.80 8.03 -13.28
CA TYR A 288 -12.16 8.58 -12.09
C TYR A 288 -10.82 9.22 -12.45
N SER A 289 -10.70 10.54 -12.35
CA SER A 289 -9.48 11.26 -12.70
C SER A 289 -8.46 11.17 -11.56
N SER A 290 -7.47 10.31 -11.70
CA SER A 290 -6.41 10.11 -10.69
C SER A 290 -5.13 9.57 -11.31
N SER A 291 -4.02 9.64 -10.57
CA SER A 291 -2.78 8.94 -10.87
C SER A 291 -2.84 7.46 -10.48
N SER A 292 -3.81 7.06 -9.66
CA SER A 292 -4.02 5.68 -9.21
C SER A 292 -5.45 5.49 -8.70
N PHE A 293 -6.00 4.29 -8.90
CA PHE A 293 -7.18 3.81 -8.17
C PHE A 293 -6.78 2.53 -7.44
N SER A 294 -6.64 2.62 -6.12
CA SER A 294 -6.09 1.55 -5.27
C SER A 294 -6.78 1.51 -3.92
N GLY A 295 -6.71 0.36 -3.27
CA GLY A 295 -7.23 0.17 -1.92
C GLY A 295 -7.18 -1.29 -1.45
N THR A 296 -7.81 -1.54 -0.30
CA THR A 296 -8.01 -2.85 0.31
C THR A 296 -9.44 -3.32 0.06
N LEU A 297 -9.63 -4.56 -0.39
CA LEU A 297 -10.94 -5.16 -0.63
C LEU A 297 -11.50 -5.86 0.61
N CYS A 298 -10.66 -6.69 1.23
CA CYS A 298 -10.98 -7.44 2.44
C CYS A 298 -9.73 -7.59 3.30
N SER A 299 -9.96 -7.82 4.58
CA SER A 299 -8.95 -8.07 5.60
C SER A 299 -9.47 -9.12 6.58
N HIS A 300 -8.60 -10.01 7.04
CA HIS A 300 -8.97 -11.12 7.90
C HIS A 300 -7.83 -11.49 8.88
N MET A 301 -8.18 -11.72 10.14
CA MET A 301 -7.25 -12.24 11.14
C MET A 301 -7.23 -13.77 11.07
N VAL A 302 -6.16 -14.35 10.51
CA VAL A 302 -6.11 -15.79 10.21
C VAL A 302 -5.56 -16.63 11.37
N SER A 303 -4.88 -16.03 12.33
CA SER A 303 -4.56 -16.68 13.61
C SER A 303 -4.58 -15.69 14.76
N HIS A 304 -4.90 -16.17 15.97
CA HIS A 304 -4.94 -15.36 17.18
C HIS A 304 -3.98 -15.92 18.23
N ASN A 305 -3.03 -15.09 18.70
CA ASN A 305 -1.99 -15.35 19.69
C ASN A 305 -0.92 -16.38 19.28
N PHE A 306 -0.72 -16.62 17.99
CA PHE A 306 0.39 -17.43 17.48
C PHE A 306 0.62 -17.21 15.99
N TYR A 307 1.86 -17.47 15.57
CA TYR A 307 2.26 -17.37 14.18
C TYR A 307 1.91 -18.64 13.43
N VAL A 308 1.25 -18.48 12.29
CA VAL A 308 1.17 -19.52 11.25
C VAL A 308 1.69 -18.91 9.97
N THR A 309 2.31 -19.73 9.14
CA THR A 309 2.78 -19.22 7.86
C THR A 309 1.58 -18.87 6.98
N PRO A 310 1.58 -17.72 6.29
CA PRO A 310 0.52 -17.28 5.38
C PRO A 310 -0.02 -18.41 4.49
N GLN A 311 -1.35 -18.59 4.47
CA GLN A 311 -2.01 -19.51 3.53
C GLN A 311 -3.20 -18.87 2.79
N GLY A 312 -3.37 -17.56 2.89
CA GLY A 312 -4.33 -16.83 2.06
C GLY A 312 -3.98 -16.91 0.57
N HIS A 313 -4.97 -17.11 -0.29
CA HIS A 313 -4.83 -17.07 -1.75
C HIS A 313 -6.11 -16.58 -2.41
N PHE A 314 -6.05 -16.27 -3.70
CA PHE A 314 -7.24 -16.03 -4.50
C PHE A 314 -7.92 -17.36 -4.83
N GLY A 315 -9.22 -17.48 -4.54
CA GLY A 315 -10.08 -18.56 -5.02
C GLY A 315 -10.61 -18.32 -6.44
N GLY A 316 -10.59 -17.05 -6.88
CA GLY A 316 -10.97 -16.60 -8.21
C GLY A 316 -10.94 -15.08 -8.32
N TYR A 317 -10.90 -14.55 -9.54
CA TYR A 317 -10.96 -13.12 -9.81
C TYR A 317 -11.45 -12.83 -11.24
N ASP A 318 -12.20 -11.75 -11.39
CA ASP A 318 -12.62 -11.17 -12.68
C ASP A 318 -12.47 -9.65 -12.59
N CYS A 319 -11.30 -9.17 -12.99
CA CYS A 319 -10.92 -7.78 -12.85
C CYS A 319 -10.60 -7.19 -14.22
N TRP A 320 -11.03 -5.95 -14.46
CA TRP A 320 -10.59 -5.19 -15.62
C TRP A 320 -10.30 -3.73 -15.25
N ALA A 321 -9.42 -3.13 -16.03
CA ALA A 321 -9.07 -1.73 -15.94
C ALA A 321 -8.87 -1.12 -17.31
N ASP A 322 -9.27 0.14 -17.45
CA ASP A 322 -9.13 0.94 -18.65
C ASP A 322 -8.68 2.37 -18.32
N THR A 323 -7.83 2.91 -19.18
CA THR A 323 -7.47 4.32 -19.19
C THR A 323 -7.49 4.83 -20.64
N PRO A 324 -7.74 6.12 -20.89
CA PRO A 324 -7.80 6.66 -22.23
C PRO A 324 -6.58 6.27 -23.08
N SER A 325 -6.87 5.85 -24.31
CA SER A 325 -5.89 5.42 -25.32
C SER A 325 -5.25 4.05 -25.11
N THR A 326 -5.64 3.29 -24.07
CA THR A 326 -5.26 1.87 -23.94
C THR A 326 -6.37 0.96 -24.45
N SER A 327 -6.13 0.24 -25.55
CA SER A 327 -7.08 -0.74 -26.09
C SER A 327 -6.33 -2.00 -26.50
N PRO A 328 -6.79 -3.22 -26.13
CA PRO A 328 -7.97 -3.48 -25.30
C PRO A 328 -7.76 -3.11 -23.83
N ASN A 329 -8.82 -3.22 -23.01
CA ASN A 329 -8.73 -3.09 -21.56
C ASN A 329 -7.73 -4.10 -20.99
N VAL A 330 -7.12 -3.78 -19.85
CA VAL A 330 -6.38 -4.76 -19.05
C VAL A 330 -7.37 -5.67 -18.38
N VAL A 331 -7.16 -6.98 -18.48
CA VAL A 331 -8.04 -7.99 -17.90
C VAL A 331 -7.21 -9.01 -17.12
N LEU A 332 -7.62 -9.28 -15.89
CA LEU A 332 -7.16 -10.38 -15.05
C LEU A 332 -8.36 -11.30 -14.79
N GLN A 333 -8.30 -12.54 -15.25
CA GLN A 333 -9.38 -13.52 -15.09
C GLN A 333 -8.84 -14.88 -14.69
N ALA A 334 -9.38 -15.46 -13.61
CA ALA A 334 -9.16 -16.84 -13.21
C ALA A 334 -10.36 -17.35 -12.40
N ASN A 335 -10.77 -18.59 -12.65
CA ASN A 335 -11.89 -19.26 -11.96
C ASN A 335 -13.13 -18.35 -11.78
N THR A 336 -13.85 -18.11 -12.87
CA THR A 336 -15.07 -17.27 -12.92
C THR A 336 -16.26 -17.83 -12.13
N PHE A 337 -16.12 -19.02 -11.52
CA PHE A 337 -17.04 -19.47 -10.48
C PHE A 337 -16.68 -18.77 -9.17
N LEU A 338 -17.07 -17.50 -9.04
CA LEU A 338 -17.22 -16.83 -7.76
C LEU A 338 -18.37 -17.55 -7.02
N CYS A 339 -18.09 -18.75 -6.51
CA CYS A 339 -19.10 -19.59 -5.87
C CYS A 339 -19.61 -18.89 -4.60
N PRO A 340 -20.92 -18.60 -4.51
CA PRO A 340 -21.54 -17.99 -3.34
C PRO A 340 -21.56 -18.91 -2.12
#